data_AF-A0A1J7IQX5-F1
#
_entry.id   AF-A0A1J7IQX5-F1
#
_cell.length_a   1.000
_cell.length_b   1.000
_cell.length_c   1.000
_cell.angle_alpha   90.00
_cell.angle_beta   90.00
_cell.angle_gamma   90.00
#
_symmetry.space_group_name_H-M   'P 1'
#
loop_
_entity.id
_entity.type
_entity.pdbx_description
1 polymer ?
#
loop_
_entity_poly.entity_id
_entity_poly.type
_entity_poly.pdbx_seq_one_letter_code
_entity_poly.pdbx_strand_id
1 'polypeptide(L)'
;MYAGGIAIASGSLGQVLAVNGLWMVRKHDAYFDALWRRDRSAGPVMINLVHDVDLLHLFLGPIARVQTEKIPARRGYEAEEGGAVIFKFRSGAVGTFLFCDNAPSPYGWEFGTGDLASFPKTGEDFYRVFGTDGIDQSFTAH
;
A
#
# COMPACT_ATOMS: atom_id res chain seq x y z
N MET A 1 -13.53 -11.08 0.40
CA MET A 1 -13.12 -9.84 -0.29
C MET A 1 -13.46 -8.70 0.67
N TYR A 2 -12.52 -7.80 0.94
CA TYR A 2 -12.73 -6.67 1.86
C TYR A 2 -13.79 -5.72 1.30
N ALA A 3 -14.46 -4.95 2.17
CA ALA A 3 -15.56 -4.06 1.77
C ALA A 3 -15.16 -3.13 0.61
N GLY A 4 -13.92 -2.60 0.63
CA GLY A 4 -13.47 -1.75 -0.46
C GLY A 4 -13.26 -2.47 -1.80
N GLY A 5 -12.76 -3.71 -1.77
CA GLY A 5 -12.70 -4.55 -2.98
C GLY A 5 -14.09 -4.84 -3.57
N ILE A 6 -15.12 -4.93 -2.73
CA ILE A 6 -16.51 -5.15 -3.15
C ILE A 6 -17.07 -3.89 -3.83
N ALA A 7 -16.83 -2.70 -3.31
CA ALA A 7 -17.29 -1.44 -3.92
C ALA A 7 -16.76 -1.28 -5.35
N ILE A 8 -15.47 -1.55 -5.55
CA ILE A 8 -14.85 -1.52 -6.89
C ILE A 8 -15.44 -2.61 -7.79
N ALA A 9 -15.50 -3.86 -7.31
CA ALA A 9 -15.96 -4.99 -8.11
C ALA A 9 -17.45 -4.90 -8.50
N SER A 10 -18.28 -4.28 -7.65
CA SER A 10 -19.71 -4.07 -7.89
C SER A 10 -20.01 -2.91 -8.85
N GLY A 11 -19.02 -2.08 -9.17
CA GLY A 11 -19.19 -0.89 -10.00
C GLY A 11 -19.88 0.28 -9.29
N SER A 12 -20.08 0.21 -7.96
CA SER A 12 -20.78 1.26 -7.20
C SER A 12 -20.06 2.61 -7.19
N LEU A 13 -18.79 2.64 -7.61
CA LEU A 13 -17.98 3.86 -7.74
C LEU A 13 -18.02 4.49 -9.13
N GLY A 14 -18.69 3.84 -10.10
CA GLY A 14 -18.62 4.23 -11.50
C GLY A 14 -17.23 4.01 -12.08
N GLN A 15 -16.75 4.92 -12.93
CA GLN A 15 -15.39 4.85 -13.46
C GLN A 15 -14.39 5.31 -12.40
N VAL A 16 -13.44 4.44 -12.02
CA VAL A 16 -12.38 4.84 -11.09
C VAL A 16 -11.43 5.83 -11.75
N LEU A 17 -11.25 6.98 -11.12
CA LEU A 17 -10.42 8.10 -11.56
C LEU A 17 -9.05 8.09 -10.88
N ALA A 18 -9.01 7.81 -9.58
CA ALA A 18 -7.78 7.85 -8.81
C ALA A 18 -7.76 6.92 -7.60
N VAL A 19 -6.55 6.60 -7.12
CA VAL A 19 -6.30 5.93 -5.84
C VAL A 19 -5.20 6.64 -5.05
N ASN A 20 -5.34 6.71 -3.73
CA ASN A 20 -4.29 7.10 -2.80
C ASN A 20 -4.10 5.98 -1.77
N GLY A 21 -2.87 5.53 -1.58
CA GLY A 21 -2.53 4.46 -0.66
C GLY A 21 -1.38 4.79 0.30
N LEU A 22 -1.41 4.18 1.47
CA LEU A 22 -0.40 4.30 2.50
C LEU A 22 -0.06 2.92 3.06
N TRP A 23 1.23 2.60 3.14
CA TRP A 23 1.73 1.48 3.92
C TRP A 23 2.90 1.96 4.78
N MET A 24 2.65 2.29 6.04
CA MET A 24 3.59 2.97 6.91
C MET A 24 3.69 2.19 8.21
N VAL A 25 4.58 1.20 8.22
CA VAL A 25 4.75 0.25 9.32
C VAL A 25 6.11 0.49 9.95
N ARG A 26 6.21 0.58 11.27
CA ARG A 26 7.52 0.51 11.94
C ARG A 26 7.83 -0.94 12.27
N LYS A 27 8.70 -1.57 11.48
CA LYS A 27 9.24 -2.89 11.85
C LYS A 27 10.12 -2.75 13.09
N HIS A 28 9.97 -3.68 14.03
CA HIS A 28 10.80 -3.72 15.24
C HIS A 28 12.24 -4.09 14.87
N ASP A 29 13.23 -3.62 15.64
CA ASP A 29 14.65 -3.75 15.26
C ASP A 29 15.07 -5.22 15.07
N ALA A 30 14.58 -6.12 15.95
CA ALA A 30 14.84 -7.55 15.87
C ALA A 30 14.31 -8.21 14.58
N TYR A 31 13.42 -7.56 13.83
CA TYR A 31 12.99 -8.03 12.52
C TYR A 31 14.21 -8.18 11.61
N PHE A 32 15.18 -7.27 11.73
CA PHE A 32 16.38 -7.24 10.89
C PHE A 32 17.52 -8.10 11.44
N ASP A 33 17.33 -8.89 12.50
CA ASP A 33 18.38 -9.80 13.00
C ASP A 33 18.70 -10.90 11.99
N ALA A 34 17.73 -11.33 11.19
CA ALA A 34 17.96 -12.20 10.05
C ALA A 34 18.62 -11.41 8.91
N LEU A 35 19.88 -11.73 8.60
CA LEU A 35 20.71 -10.98 7.63
C LEU A 35 20.06 -10.78 6.27
N TRP A 36 19.35 -11.80 5.75
CA TRP A 36 18.67 -11.72 4.46
C TRP A 36 17.65 -10.57 4.37
N ARG A 37 17.13 -10.09 5.51
CA ARG A 37 16.19 -8.96 5.56
C ARG A 37 16.85 -7.60 5.39
N ARG A 38 18.18 -7.55 5.33
CA ARG A 38 18.98 -6.34 5.07
C ARG A 38 19.41 -6.24 3.61
N ASP A 39 19.27 -7.31 2.85
CA ASP A 39 19.68 -7.42 1.46
C ASP A 39 18.77 -6.58 0.56
N ARG A 40 19.31 -6.10 -0.57
CA ARG A 40 18.59 -5.28 -1.56
C ARG A 40 17.24 -5.86 -2.01
N SER A 41 17.04 -7.17 -1.98
CA SER A 41 15.78 -7.82 -2.39
C SER A 41 14.71 -7.89 -1.28
N ALA A 42 15.05 -7.51 -0.05
CA ALA A 42 14.18 -7.65 1.11
C ALA A 42 13.53 -6.34 1.58
N GLY A 43 13.66 -5.28 0.79
CA GLY A 43 13.00 -4.02 1.06
C GLY A 43 11.47 -4.09 0.87
N PRO A 44 10.74 -3.09 1.38
CA PRO A 44 9.29 -3.08 1.38
C PRO A 44 8.67 -3.01 -0.01
N VAL A 45 9.40 -2.63 -1.07
CA VAL A 45 8.85 -2.73 -2.44
C VAL A 45 8.54 -4.20 -2.76
N MET A 46 9.52 -5.08 -2.55
CA MET A 46 9.41 -6.49 -2.92
C MET A 46 8.66 -7.32 -1.89
N ILE A 47 8.73 -6.96 -0.61
CA ILE A 47 8.15 -7.77 0.48
C ILE A 47 6.72 -7.33 0.84
N ASN A 48 6.36 -6.07 0.62
CA ASN A 48 5.08 -5.53 1.07
C ASN A 48 4.30 -4.89 -0.09
N LEU A 49 4.83 -3.85 -0.72
CA LEU A 49 4.15 -3.08 -1.77
C LEU A 49 3.75 -3.91 -2.99
N VAL A 50 4.44 -5.03 -3.27
CA VAL A 50 4.06 -5.96 -4.35
C VAL A 50 2.60 -6.42 -4.22
N HIS A 51 2.13 -6.65 -2.98
CA HIS A 51 0.75 -7.06 -2.73
C HIS A 51 -0.25 -5.95 -3.05
N ASP A 52 0.06 -4.70 -2.68
CA ASP A 52 -0.73 -3.55 -3.04
C ASP A 52 -0.75 -3.34 -4.56
N VAL A 53 0.39 -3.46 -5.23
CA VAL A 53 0.50 -3.34 -6.69
C VAL A 53 -0.34 -4.41 -7.40
N ASP A 54 -0.33 -5.65 -6.92
CA ASP A 54 -1.16 -6.73 -7.46
C ASP A 54 -2.66 -6.42 -7.32
N LEU A 55 -3.08 -5.90 -6.15
CA LEU A 55 -4.47 -5.46 -5.94
C LEU A 55 -4.83 -4.28 -6.86
N LEU A 56 -3.95 -3.30 -7.01
CA LEU A 56 -4.17 -2.17 -7.91
C LEU A 56 -4.26 -2.63 -9.37
N HIS A 57 -3.48 -3.64 -9.77
CA HIS A 57 -3.60 -4.27 -11.09
C HIS A 57 -4.96 -4.94 -11.28
N LEU A 58 -5.44 -5.65 -10.26
CA LEU A 58 -6.76 -6.29 -10.27
C LEU A 58 -7.88 -5.24 -10.39
N PHE A 59 -7.78 -4.14 -9.65
CA PHE A 59 -8.84 -3.12 -9.57
C PHE A 59 -8.83 -2.12 -10.72
N LEU A 60 -7.65 -1.68 -11.15
CA LEU A 60 -7.47 -0.55 -12.06
C LEU A 60 -6.86 -0.95 -13.41
N GLY A 61 -6.54 -2.24 -13.58
CA GLY A 61 -5.89 -2.78 -14.77
C GLY A 61 -4.37 -2.53 -14.79
N PRO A 62 -3.70 -2.81 -15.92
CA PRO A 62 -2.25 -2.75 -16.00
C PRO A 62 -1.67 -1.34 -15.79
N ILE A 63 -0.57 -1.25 -15.04
CA ILE A 63 0.23 -0.03 -14.94
C ILE A 63 0.91 0.27 -16.28
N ALA A 64 0.77 1.52 -16.75
CA ALA A 64 1.40 2.03 -17.96
C ALA A 64 2.70 2.81 -17.68
N ARG A 65 2.78 3.48 -16.53
CA ARG A 65 3.96 4.26 -16.13
C ARG A 65 4.03 4.37 -14.61
N VAL A 66 5.26 4.41 -14.10
CA VAL A 66 5.58 4.73 -12.71
C VAL A 66 6.53 5.92 -12.63
N GLN A 67 6.42 6.71 -11.57
CA GLN A 67 7.44 7.66 -11.11
C GLN A 67 7.64 7.42 -9.63
N THR A 68 8.89 7.42 -9.17
CA THR A 68 9.22 7.07 -7.79
C THR A 68 10.24 8.03 -7.22
N GLU A 69 10.19 8.19 -5.89
CA GLU A 69 11.20 8.89 -5.10
C GLU A 69 11.52 8.05 -3.86
N LYS A 70 12.79 7.88 -3.54
CA LYS A 70 13.21 7.06 -2.38
C LYS A 70 13.25 7.92 -1.12
N ILE A 71 12.78 7.40 0.02
CA ILE A 71 13.01 8.05 1.31
C ILE A 71 14.48 7.83 1.72
N PRO A 72 15.16 8.83 2.32
CA PRO A 72 16.51 8.65 2.86
C PRO A 72 16.57 7.49 3.87
N ALA A 73 17.48 6.54 3.64
CA ALA A 73 17.66 5.40 4.52
C ALA A 73 18.14 5.85 5.92
N ARG A 74 17.63 5.21 6.98
CA ARG A 74 17.99 5.51 8.37
C ARG A 74 18.78 4.40 9.06
N ARG A 75 18.60 3.12 8.68
CA ARG A 75 19.28 1.95 9.25
C ARG A 75 20.59 1.61 8.51
N GLY A 76 20.78 2.11 7.30
CA GLY A 76 22.00 1.89 6.51
C GLY A 76 22.11 0.49 5.87
N TYR A 77 21.00 -0.21 5.69
CA TYR A 77 20.94 -1.50 4.97
C TYR A 77 20.85 -1.29 3.45
N GLU A 78 21.12 -2.35 2.69
CA GLU A 78 20.97 -2.32 1.22
C GLU A 78 19.50 -2.27 0.80
N ALA A 79 18.64 -2.98 1.53
CA ALA A 79 17.19 -2.89 1.41
C ALA A 79 16.74 -1.42 1.51
N GLU A 80 15.87 -0.97 0.61
CA GLU A 80 15.19 0.30 0.80
C GLU A 80 14.30 0.28 2.05
N GLU A 81 14.06 1.44 2.65
CA GLU A 81 13.15 1.54 3.80
C GLU A 81 11.79 2.09 3.42
N GLY A 82 11.69 2.73 2.26
CA GLY A 82 10.47 3.39 1.83
C GLY A 82 10.65 4.31 0.64
N GLY A 83 9.54 4.86 0.18
CA GLY A 83 9.48 5.73 -0.97
C GLY A 83 8.07 6.27 -1.22
N ALA A 84 7.99 7.10 -2.25
CA ALA A 84 6.76 7.54 -2.87
C ALA A 84 6.67 6.96 -4.28
N VAL A 85 5.46 6.59 -4.71
CA VAL A 85 5.17 6.13 -6.07
C VAL A 85 3.97 6.88 -6.62
N ILE A 86 4.07 7.29 -7.89
CA ILE A 86 2.95 7.73 -8.71
C ILE A 86 2.74 6.69 -9.82
N PHE A 87 1.52 6.17 -9.93
CA PHE A 87 1.10 5.23 -10.95
C PHE A 87 0.25 5.93 -12.02
N LYS A 88 0.43 5.55 -13.28
CA LYS A 88 -0.54 5.79 -14.36
C LYS A 88 -1.00 4.43 -14.88
N PHE A 89 -2.30 4.17 -14.86
CA PHE A 89 -2.89 2.92 -15.34
C PHE A 89 -3.35 3.05 -16.79
N ARG A 90 -3.41 1.91 -17.51
CA ARG A 90 -3.94 1.86 -18.89
C ARG A 90 -5.43 2.17 -18.96
N SER A 91 -6.17 1.98 -17.87
CA SER A 91 -7.56 2.41 -17.71
C SER A 91 -7.74 3.93 -17.74
N GLY A 92 -6.66 4.70 -17.59
CA GLY A 92 -6.69 6.15 -17.45
C GLY A 92 -6.59 6.63 -16.01
N ALA A 93 -6.87 5.77 -15.02
CA ALA A 93 -6.74 6.10 -13.61
C ALA A 93 -5.30 6.48 -13.23
N VAL A 94 -5.16 7.26 -12.16
CA VAL A 94 -3.87 7.62 -11.55
C VAL A 94 -3.80 7.16 -10.10
N GLY A 95 -2.62 6.78 -9.63
CA GLY A 95 -2.42 6.33 -8.26
C GLY A 95 -1.28 7.05 -7.57
N THR A 96 -1.38 7.23 -6.26
CA THR A 96 -0.25 7.63 -5.41
C THR A 96 -0.09 6.67 -4.25
N PHE A 97 1.15 6.41 -3.85
CA PHE A 97 1.45 5.54 -2.73
C PHE A 97 2.63 6.07 -1.95
N LEU A 98 2.52 6.14 -0.62
CA LEU A 98 3.67 6.26 0.27
C LEU A 98 3.85 4.94 1.01
N PHE A 99 5.07 4.43 1.02
CA PHE A 99 5.40 3.21 1.71
C PHE A 99 6.66 3.40 2.55
N CYS A 100 6.67 2.88 3.78
CA CYS A 100 7.82 2.94 4.66
C CYS A 100 7.76 1.84 5.73
N ASP A 101 8.82 1.07 5.89
CA ASP A 101 8.94 0.04 6.93
C ASP A 101 9.64 0.56 8.22
N ASN A 102 9.92 1.86 8.27
CA ASN A 102 10.61 2.53 9.37
C ASN A 102 9.81 3.71 9.99
N ALA A 103 8.53 3.85 9.65
CA ALA A 103 7.67 4.94 10.14
C ALA A 103 6.55 4.38 11.04
N PRO A 104 6.49 4.76 12.33
CA PRO A 104 5.38 4.35 13.18
C PRO A 104 4.11 5.08 12.74
N SER A 105 3.06 4.33 12.45
CA SER A 105 1.77 4.89 12.05
C SER A 105 0.64 3.86 12.23
N PRO A 106 -0.62 4.27 12.10
CA PRO A 106 -1.77 3.36 12.04
C PRO A 106 -2.16 2.96 10.61
N TYR A 107 -1.40 3.36 9.59
CA TYR A 107 -1.76 3.23 8.17
C TYR A 107 -1.02 2.08 7.52
N GLY A 108 -1.77 1.05 7.14
CA GLY A 108 -1.28 -0.12 6.45
C GLY A 108 -2.30 -1.24 6.51
N TRP A 109 -2.16 -2.22 5.63
CA TRP A 109 -3.06 -3.36 5.53
C TRP A 109 -3.26 -4.06 6.88
N GLU A 110 -2.16 -4.28 7.60
CA GLU A 110 -2.14 -4.99 8.88
C GLU A 110 -3.00 -4.27 9.94
N PHE A 111 -2.93 -2.93 9.97
CA PHE A 111 -3.68 -2.11 10.93
C PHE A 111 -5.15 -1.95 10.56
N GLY A 112 -5.44 -1.74 9.27
CA GLY A 112 -6.81 -1.53 8.79
C GLY A 112 -7.63 -2.82 8.81
N THR A 113 -7.01 -3.96 8.50
CA THR A 113 -7.70 -5.26 8.47
C THR A 113 -7.64 -6.00 9.81
N GLY A 114 -6.60 -5.79 10.61
CA GLY A 114 -6.38 -6.54 11.84
C GLY A 114 -6.11 -8.03 11.60
N ASP A 115 -5.62 -8.40 10.42
CA ASP A 115 -5.37 -9.79 10.02
C ASP A 115 -4.18 -10.42 10.76
N LEU A 116 -3.25 -9.59 11.22
CA LEU A 116 -2.09 -10.00 12.01
C LEU A 116 -2.22 -9.56 13.46
N ALA A 117 -2.30 -10.52 14.39
CA ALA A 117 -2.42 -10.27 15.82
C ALA A 117 -1.26 -9.45 16.44
N SER A 118 -0.11 -9.39 15.75
CA SER A 118 1.04 -8.57 16.16
C SER A 118 0.84 -7.07 15.92
N PHE A 119 -0.18 -6.68 15.15
CA PHE A 119 -0.50 -5.29 14.85
C PHE A 119 -1.83 -4.89 15.51
N PRO A 120 -1.90 -3.71 16.15
CA PRO A 120 -3.16 -3.22 16.68
C PRO A 120 -4.12 -2.90 15.53
N LYS A 121 -5.37 -3.35 15.63
CA LYS A 121 -6.43 -2.92 14.70
C LYS A 121 -6.81 -1.48 15.02
N THR A 122 -6.63 -0.57 14.07
CA THR A 122 -6.82 0.89 14.29
C THR A 122 -8.13 1.39 13.69
N GLY A 123 -8.69 0.69 12.69
CA GLY A 123 -9.86 1.17 11.94
C GLY A 123 -9.55 2.35 11.00
N GLU A 124 -8.27 2.72 10.86
CA GLU A 124 -7.81 3.74 9.91
C GLU A 124 -7.77 3.16 8.50
N ASP A 125 -8.10 4.00 7.51
CA ASP A 125 -8.04 3.62 6.11
C ASP A 125 -6.59 3.53 5.61
N PHE A 126 -6.32 2.62 4.68
CA PHE A 126 -5.02 2.55 4.00
C PHE A 126 -5.11 2.75 2.49
N TYR A 127 -6.33 2.71 1.93
CA TYR A 127 -6.63 3.13 0.56
C TYR A 127 -7.83 4.07 0.51
N ARG A 128 -7.77 5.00 -0.44
CA ARG A 128 -8.90 5.84 -0.84
C ARG A 128 -9.03 5.76 -2.34
N VAL A 129 -10.19 5.31 -2.81
CA VAL A 129 -10.48 5.10 -4.23
C VAL A 129 -11.56 6.08 -4.65
N PHE A 130 -11.27 6.87 -5.69
CA PHE A 130 -12.12 7.96 -6.15
C PHE A 130 -12.68 7.60 -7.51
N GLY A 131 -13.99 7.44 -7.60
CA GLY A 131 -14.71 7.18 -8.85
C GLY A 131 -15.62 8.34 -9.25
N THR A 132 -16.21 8.24 -10.44
CA THR A 132 -17.16 9.25 -10.94
C THR A 132 -18.42 9.35 -10.11
N ASP A 133 -18.83 8.24 -9.49
CA ASP A 133 -20.15 8.12 -8.84
C ASP A 133 -20.02 8.01 -7.31
N GLY A 134 -18.80 8.00 -6.78
CA GLY A 134 -18.56 7.91 -5.34
C GLY A 134 -17.10 7.78 -4.95
N ILE A 135 -16.89 7.66 -3.63
CA ILE A 135 -15.61 7.38 -3.01
C ILE A 135 -15.71 6.11 -2.18
N ASP A 136 -14.64 5.34 -2.15
CA ASP A 136 -14.48 4.22 -1.25
C ASP A 136 -13.24 4.40 -0.36
N GLN A 137 -13.48 4.28 0.95
CA GLN A 137 -12.47 4.30 2.01
C GLN A 137 -12.63 3.07 2.92
N SER A 138 -13.47 2.11 2.53
CA SER A 138 -13.86 0.95 3.34
C SER A 138 -12.84 -0.19 3.29
N PHE A 139 -11.58 0.11 2.97
CA PHE A 139 -10.45 -0.79 3.20
C PHE A 139 -10.09 -0.84 4.69
N THR A 140 -11.11 -1.05 5.53
CA THR A 140 -11.04 -1.22 6.97
C THR A 140 -11.86 -2.47 7.27
N ALA A 141 -11.35 -3.41 8.06
CA ALA A 141 -12.18 -4.51 8.53
C ALA A 141 -13.22 -3.95 9.50
N HIS A 142 -14.51 -4.04 9.18
CA HIS A 142 -15.58 -3.87 10.15
C HIS A 142 -15.56 -5.05 11.12
#